data_AF-A0A7S0E1W2-F1
#
_entry.id   AF-A0A7S0E1W2-F1
#
_cell.length_a   1.000
_cell.length_b   1.000
_cell.length_c   1.000
_cell.angle_alpha   90.00
_cell.angle_beta   90.00
_cell.angle_gamma   90.00
#
_symmetry.space_group_name_H-M   'P 1'
#
loop_
_entity.id
_entity.type
_entity.pdbx_description
1 polymer ?
#
loop_
_entity_poly.entity_id
_entity_poly.type
_entity_poly.pdbx_seq_one_letter_code
_entity_poly.pdbx_strand_id
1 'polypeptide(L)'
;PQHTSCGSVGVDVTVAPKLHEDAPNADRVALDVSCELRPSAPWLACATHLALTHGGKGFNLKVSPASLPPGAHYAEVAGVDASARGVGPLFVLPVTVLMPHADLTLPGAPPVAAFEGLQFNPGHIERRFVVPPRGASWATICVRARAAPRCTEVSNSVVYMVHATQLLPHTHIGRSSSTTRVTMGIPAT
;
A
#
# COMPACT_ATOMS: atom_id res chain seq x y z
N PRO A 1 -1.59 -11.91 -0.03
CA PRO A 1 -0.56 -11.08 -0.71
C PRO A 1 0.28 -11.93 -1.65
N GLN A 2 0.19 -11.68 -2.95
CA GLN A 2 1.05 -12.36 -3.92
C GLN A 2 2.44 -11.73 -3.85
N HIS A 3 3.40 -12.45 -3.26
CA HIS A 3 4.80 -12.06 -3.34
C HIS A 3 5.28 -12.38 -4.76
N THR A 4 5.36 -11.37 -5.61
CA THR A 4 5.77 -11.52 -7.01
C THR A 4 7.18 -10.98 -7.17
N SER A 5 8.12 -11.83 -7.56
CA SER A 5 9.48 -11.44 -7.93
C SER A 5 9.58 -10.96 -9.39
N CYS A 6 8.44 -10.61 -9.99
CA CYS A 6 8.33 -10.24 -11.41
C CYS A 6 8.53 -8.72 -11.57
N GLY A 7 9.33 -8.30 -12.56
CA GLY A 7 9.58 -6.88 -12.85
C GLY A 7 8.32 -6.08 -13.22
N SER A 8 7.24 -6.76 -13.61
CA SER A 8 5.91 -6.18 -13.74
C SER A 8 4.81 -7.22 -13.50
N VAL A 9 3.69 -6.80 -12.92
CA VAL A 9 2.51 -7.64 -12.67
C VAL A 9 1.36 -7.15 -13.53
N GLY A 10 0.74 -8.05 -14.29
CA GLY A 10 -0.50 -7.79 -15.01
C GLY A 10 -1.70 -8.22 -14.16
N VAL A 11 -2.73 -7.38 -14.09
CA VAL A 11 -3.96 -7.64 -13.33
C VAL A 11 -5.15 -7.34 -14.22
N ASP A 12 -6.07 -8.29 -14.35
CA ASP A 12 -7.33 -8.06 -15.05
C ASP A 12 -8.35 -7.43 -14.11
N VAL A 13 -8.79 -6.23 -14.46
CA VAL A 13 -9.76 -5.45 -13.70
C VAL A 13 -11.07 -5.42 -14.47
N THR A 14 -12.19 -5.70 -13.81
CA THR A 14 -13.52 -5.58 -14.41
C THR A 14 -14.30 -4.48 -13.71
N VAL A 15 -14.85 -3.57 -14.51
CA VAL A 15 -15.69 -2.47 -14.04
C VAL A 15 -17.09 -2.67 -14.59
N ALA A 16 -18.09 -2.69 -13.70
CA ALA A 16 -19.49 -2.83 -14.08
C ALA A 16 -20.31 -1.69 -13.46
N PRO A 17 -21.05 -0.92 -14.27
CA PRO A 17 -21.93 0.13 -13.76
C PRO A 17 -23.11 -0.51 -13.02
N LYS A 18 -23.48 0.09 -11.88
CA LYS A 18 -24.69 -0.26 -11.15
C LYS A 18 -25.68 0.89 -11.27
N LEU A 19 -26.72 0.67 -12.07
CA LEU A 19 -27.85 1.58 -12.17
C LEU A 19 -28.75 1.41 -10.93
N HIS A 20 -29.59 2.42 -10.68
CA HIS A 20 -30.60 2.35 -9.62
C HIS A 20 -31.54 1.15 -9.84
N GLU A 21 -32.07 0.56 -8.76
CA GLU A 21 -32.91 -0.65 -8.84
C GLU A 21 -34.20 -0.40 -9.65
N ASP A 22 -34.76 0.81 -9.53
CA ASP A 22 -35.95 1.24 -10.28
C ASP A 22 -35.67 1.72 -11.71
N ALA A 23 -34.43 1.65 -12.19
CA ALA A 23 -34.08 2.11 -13.53
C ALA A 23 -34.79 1.23 -14.59
N PRO A 24 -35.51 1.83 -15.56
CA PRO A 24 -36.13 1.08 -16.63
C PRO A 24 -35.09 0.24 -17.41
N ASN A 25 -35.49 -0.92 -17.91
CA ASN A 25 -34.62 -1.76 -18.73
C ASN A 25 -34.11 -1.04 -19.99
N ALA A 26 -34.87 -0.07 -20.52
CA ALA A 26 -34.44 0.77 -21.63
C ALA A 26 -33.14 1.53 -21.31
N ASP A 27 -33.03 2.08 -20.10
CA ASP A 27 -31.85 2.84 -19.66
C ASP A 27 -30.63 1.92 -19.47
N ARG A 28 -30.87 0.67 -19.03
CA ARG A 28 -29.81 -0.35 -18.95
C ARG A 28 -29.27 -0.68 -20.34
N VAL A 29 -30.14 -0.83 -21.34
CA VAL A 29 -29.72 -1.13 -22.70
C VAL A 29 -29.04 0.08 -23.36
N ALA A 30 -29.53 1.29 -23.07
CA ALA A 30 -29.02 2.54 -23.63
C ALA A 30 -27.69 3.00 -23.01
N LEU A 31 -27.27 2.42 -21.87
CA LEU A 31 -26.01 2.80 -21.23
C LEU A 31 -24.81 2.43 -22.12
N ASP A 32 -24.20 3.47 -22.67
CA ASP A 32 -22.95 3.40 -23.41
C ASP A 32 -22.08 4.61 -23.04
N VAL A 33 -21.05 4.35 -22.23
CA VAL A 33 -20.15 5.38 -21.71
C VAL A 33 -18.74 5.13 -22.20
N SER A 34 -18.19 6.07 -22.97
CA SER A 34 -16.77 6.08 -23.32
C SER A 34 -15.95 6.62 -22.16
N CYS A 35 -15.34 5.71 -21.39
CA CYS A 35 -14.54 6.06 -20.24
C CYS A 35 -13.06 6.21 -20.62
N GLU A 36 -12.46 7.36 -20.33
CA GLU A 36 -11.01 7.58 -20.41
C GLU A 36 -10.35 7.12 -19.10
N LEU A 37 -9.37 6.22 -19.19
CA LEU A 37 -8.62 5.72 -18.05
C LEU A 37 -7.35 6.54 -17.86
N ARG A 38 -7.15 7.06 -16.65
CA ARG A 38 -6.05 7.96 -16.29
C ARG A 38 -5.26 7.42 -15.10
N PRO A 39 -4.12 6.77 -15.35
CA PRO A 39 -3.18 6.43 -14.28
C PRO A 39 -2.57 7.69 -13.67
N SER A 40 -2.48 7.75 -12.34
CA SER A 40 -1.89 8.90 -11.63
C SER A 40 -0.36 8.81 -11.49
N ALA A 41 0.26 7.69 -11.86
CA ALA A 41 1.69 7.46 -11.70
C ALA A 41 2.29 6.65 -12.87
N PRO A 42 3.57 6.88 -13.22
CA PRO A 42 4.22 6.27 -14.39
C PRO A 42 4.49 4.77 -14.27
N TRP A 43 4.44 4.22 -13.05
CA TRP A 43 4.58 2.79 -12.80
C TRP A 43 3.27 2.00 -13.00
N LEU A 44 2.18 2.68 -13.39
CA LEU A 44 0.91 2.10 -13.81
C LEU A 44 0.71 2.30 -15.31
N ALA A 45 0.28 1.26 -16.00
CA ALA A 45 -0.09 1.32 -17.41
C ALA A 45 -1.36 0.51 -17.69
N CYS A 46 -2.27 1.07 -18.47
CA CYS A 46 -3.51 0.41 -18.89
C CYS A 46 -3.94 0.93 -20.26
N ALA A 47 -5.03 0.41 -20.81
CA ALA A 47 -5.68 1.00 -21.98
C ALA A 47 -6.08 2.46 -21.68
N THR A 48 -6.11 3.32 -22.69
CA THR A 48 -6.51 4.73 -22.53
C THR A 48 -8.02 4.92 -22.47
N HIS A 49 -8.78 3.99 -23.05
CA HIS A 49 -10.23 4.09 -23.20
C HIS A 49 -10.89 2.74 -22.91
N LEU A 50 -12.08 2.79 -22.32
CA LEU A 50 -12.92 1.66 -21.96
C LEU A 50 -14.37 1.99 -22.31
N ALA A 51 -14.95 1.25 -23.26
CA ALA A 51 -16.37 1.33 -23.55
C ALA A 51 -17.16 0.56 -22.47
N LEU A 52 -17.87 1.29 -21.63
CA LEU A 52 -18.66 0.75 -20.52
C LEU A 52 -20.13 0.66 -20.95
N THR A 53 -20.62 -0.57 -21.03
CA THR A 53 -22.05 -0.89 -21.17
C THR A 53 -22.59 -1.45 -19.86
N HIS A 54 -23.89 -1.72 -19.76
CA HIS A 54 -24.50 -2.30 -18.54
C HIS A 54 -23.87 -3.63 -18.07
N GLY A 55 -23.30 -4.42 -18.98
CA GLY A 55 -22.63 -5.67 -18.65
C GLY A 55 -21.24 -5.49 -18.03
N GLY A 56 -20.75 -4.26 -18.00
CA GLY A 56 -19.38 -3.94 -17.61
C GLY A 56 -18.35 -4.32 -18.67
N LYS A 57 -17.11 -3.92 -18.41
CA LYS A 57 -15.97 -4.21 -19.29
C LYS A 57 -14.71 -4.40 -18.47
N GLY A 58 -13.91 -5.39 -18.90
CA GLY A 58 -12.59 -5.64 -18.36
C GLY A 58 -11.49 -4.85 -19.08
N PHE A 59 -10.44 -4.49 -18.35
CA PHE A 59 -9.18 -4.01 -18.89
C PHE A 59 -7.99 -4.59 -18.12
N ASN A 60 -6.84 -4.68 -18.78
CA ASN A 60 -5.61 -5.12 -18.14
C ASN A 60 -4.85 -3.92 -17.56
N LEU A 61 -4.48 -4.02 -16.28
CA LEU A 61 -3.63 -3.09 -15.58
C LEU A 61 -2.24 -3.71 -15.40
N LYS A 62 -1.22 -3.05 -15.92
CA LYS A 62 0.19 -3.38 -15.69
C LYS A 62 0.76 -2.51 -14.58
N VAL A 63 1.32 -3.14 -13.55
CA VAL A 63 2.01 -2.51 -12.42
C VAL A 63 3.50 -2.83 -12.54
N SER A 64 4.37 -1.82 -12.64
CA SER A 64 5.82 -1.98 -12.83
C SER A 64 6.59 -1.38 -11.65
N PRO A 65 6.81 -2.15 -10.56
CA PRO A 65 7.37 -1.62 -9.31
C PRO A 65 8.89 -1.46 -9.33
N ALA A 66 9.58 -1.90 -10.38
CA ALA A 66 11.05 -2.04 -10.42
C ALA A 66 11.83 -0.74 -10.12
N SER A 67 11.27 0.42 -10.44
CA SER A 67 11.91 1.72 -10.21
C SER A 67 11.50 2.40 -8.89
N LEU A 68 10.65 1.75 -8.08
CA LEU A 68 10.16 2.34 -6.83
C LEU A 68 11.17 2.13 -5.70
N PRO A 69 11.50 3.17 -4.91
CA PRO A 69 12.34 3.02 -3.74
C PRO A 69 11.62 2.22 -2.65
N PRO A 70 12.32 1.70 -1.62
CA PRO A 70 11.68 1.09 -0.47
C PRO A 70 10.62 1.99 0.19
N GLY A 71 9.49 1.42 0.59
CA GLY A 71 8.37 2.17 1.16
C GLY A 71 7.01 1.78 0.59
N ALA A 72 5.98 2.52 0.99
CA ALA A 72 4.63 2.37 0.46
C ALA A 72 4.41 3.42 -0.64
N HIS A 73 3.92 2.97 -1.79
CA HIS A 73 3.62 3.80 -2.94
C HIS A 73 2.16 3.67 -3.28
N TYR A 74 1.47 4.80 -3.40
CA TYR A 74 0.06 4.87 -3.72
C TYR A 74 -0.12 5.55 -5.08
N ALA A 75 -0.98 4.99 -5.91
CA ALA A 75 -1.45 5.61 -7.13
C ALA A 75 -2.87 5.11 -7.43
N GLU A 76 -3.49 5.73 -8.41
CA GLU A 76 -4.87 5.47 -8.78
C GLU A 76 -4.98 5.35 -10.30
N VAL A 77 -5.98 4.61 -10.76
CA VAL A 77 -6.49 4.72 -12.13
C VAL A 77 -7.89 5.29 -12.05
N ALA A 78 -8.05 6.52 -12.52
CA ALA A 78 -9.34 7.20 -12.57
C ALA A 78 -10.01 6.91 -13.92
N GLY A 79 -11.26 6.46 -13.89
CA GLY A 79 -12.11 6.39 -15.07
C GLY A 79 -12.97 7.64 -15.17
N VAL A 80 -12.80 8.44 -16.22
CA VAL A 80 -13.53 9.69 -16.43
C VAL A 80 -14.42 9.56 -17.65
N ASP A 81 -15.61 10.14 -17.61
CA ASP A 81 -16.46 10.23 -18.79
C ASP A 81 -15.79 11.15 -19.84
N ALA A 82 -15.50 10.61 -21.02
CA ALA A 82 -14.87 11.38 -22.08
C ALA A 82 -15.76 12.55 -22.56
N SER A 83 -17.09 12.42 -22.43
CA SER A 83 -18.09 13.42 -22.82
C SER A 83 -18.34 14.47 -21.74
N ALA A 84 -18.10 14.15 -20.46
CA ALA A 84 -18.47 14.98 -19.31
C ALA A 84 -17.30 15.18 -18.33
N ARG A 85 -16.18 15.74 -18.81
CA ARG A 85 -14.92 15.89 -18.06
C ARG A 85 -15.01 16.75 -16.79
N GLY A 86 -16.08 17.55 -16.64
CA GLY A 86 -16.28 18.46 -15.51
C GLY A 86 -16.93 17.84 -14.26
N VAL A 87 -17.41 16.60 -14.34
CA VAL A 87 -18.21 15.95 -13.27
C VAL A 87 -17.32 15.14 -12.30
N GLY A 88 -16.02 15.02 -12.60
CA GLY A 88 -15.09 14.17 -11.86
C GLY A 88 -15.07 12.73 -12.37
N PRO A 89 -14.31 11.83 -11.70
CA PRO A 89 -14.19 10.44 -12.12
C PRO A 89 -15.47 9.65 -11.82
N LEU A 90 -15.87 8.81 -12.77
CA LEU A 90 -16.93 7.80 -12.62
C LEU A 90 -16.52 6.72 -11.60
N PHE A 91 -15.23 6.37 -11.60
CA PHE A 91 -14.65 5.46 -10.61
C PHE A 91 -13.17 5.76 -10.40
N VAL A 92 -12.65 5.30 -9.27
CA VAL A 92 -11.23 5.36 -8.91
C VAL A 92 -10.80 3.97 -8.46
N LEU A 93 -9.80 3.41 -9.13
CA LEU A 93 -9.15 2.16 -8.73
C LEU A 93 -7.89 2.48 -7.92
N PRO A 94 -7.87 2.27 -6.60
CA PRO A 94 -6.68 2.48 -5.78
C PRO A 94 -5.67 1.34 -5.98
N VAL A 95 -4.40 1.70 -6.16
CA VAL A 95 -3.28 0.77 -6.29
C VAL A 95 -2.21 1.12 -5.27
N THR A 96 -1.91 0.17 -4.39
CA THR A 96 -0.85 0.31 -3.39
C THR A 96 0.23 -0.73 -3.63
N VAL A 97 1.47 -0.28 -3.78
CA VAL A 97 2.67 -1.12 -3.89
C VAL A 97 3.52 -0.94 -2.64
N LEU A 98 3.92 -2.06 -2.02
CA LEU A 98 4.82 -2.07 -0.87
C LEU A 98 6.18 -2.60 -1.31
N MET A 99 7.18 -1.73 -1.31
CA MET A 99 8.56 -2.07 -1.60
C MET A 99 9.31 -2.36 -0.28
N PRO A 100 9.90 -3.56 -0.12
CA PRO A 100 10.61 -3.90 1.10
C PRO A 100 11.87 -3.04 1.26
N HIS A 101 12.16 -2.68 2.49
CA HIS A 101 13.42 -2.05 2.90
C HIS A 101 14.53 -3.07 3.08
N ALA A 102 14.18 -4.31 3.41
CA ALA A 102 15.10 -5.42 3.51
C ALA A 102 14.39 -6.70 3.04
N ASP A 103 15.08 -7.47 2.20
CA ASP A 103 14.66 -8.82 1.83
C ASP A 103 15.62 -9.83 2.45
N LEU A 104 15.17 -10.47 3.54
CA LEU A 104 15.95 -11.43 4.29
C LEU A 104 15.82 -12.85 3.74
N THR A 105 15.19 -13.02 2.58
CA THR A 105 15.10 -14.31 1.87
C THR A 105 16.24 -14.52 0.89
N LEU A 106 17.02 -13.47 0.59
CA LEU A 106 18.14 -13.54 -0.34
C LEU A 106 19.23 -14.50 0.16
N PRO A 107 19.88 -15.26 -0.74
CA PRO A 107 20.99 -16.13 -0.37
C PRO A 107 22.11 -15.37 0.34
N GLY A 108 22.50 -15.84 1.54
CA GLY A 108 23.55 -15.21 2.34
C GLY A 108 23.12 -13.95 3.10
N ALA A 109 21.86 -13.51 3.00
CA ALA A 109 21.37 -12.41 3.82
C ALA A 109 21.33 -12.80 5.30
N PRO A 110 21.85 -11.97 6.21
CA PRO A 110 21.72 -12.24 7.64
C PRO A 110 20.23 -12.16 8.05
N PRO A 111 19.78 -12.92 9.06
CA PRO A 111 18.40 -12.87 9.56
C PRO A 111 18.15 -11.62 10.42
N VAL A 112 18.73 -10.48 10.03
CA VAL A 112 18.71 -9.22 10.78
C VAL A 112 18.55 -8.07 9.79
N ALA A 113 17.58 -7.20 10.05
CA ALA A 113 17.45 -5.90 9.39
C ALA A 113 17.74 -4.79 10.41
N ALA A 114 18.70 -3.91 10.09
CA ALA A 114 19.06 -2.77 10.94
C ALA A 114 18.69 -1.47 10.24
N PHE A 115 18.01 -0.58 10.97
CA PHE A 115 17.63 0.75 10.50
C PHE A 115 18.22 1.78 11.46
N GLU A 116 19.18 2.56 10.96
CA GLU A 116 19.89 3.56 11.76
C GLU A 116 19.51 4.98 11.35
N GLY A 117 19.79 5.96 12.22
CA GLY A 117 19.56 7.37 11.92
C GLY A 117 18.08 7.78 11.87
N LEU A 118 17.17 6.95 12.41
CA LEU A 118 15.74 7.26 12.47
C LEU A 118 15.49 8.42 13.44
N GLN A 119 14.90 9.51 12.92
CA GLN A 119 14.53 10.67 13.72
C GLN A 119 13.02 10.65 13.99
N PHE A 120 12.65 10.78 15.25
CA PHE A 120 11.25 10.79 15.67
C PHE A 120 10.89 12.14 16.27
N ASN A 121 9.76 12.69 15.82
CA ASN A 121 9.08 13.84 16.42
C ASN A 121 7.72 13.38 16.96
N PRO A 122 7.08 14.12 17.89
CA PRO A 122 5.72 13.81 18.31
C PRO A 122 4.78 13.63 17.11
N GLY A 123 4.06 12.52 17.06
CA GLY A 123 3.16 12.16 15.95
C GLY A 123 3.85 11.60 14.70
N HIS A 124 5.19 11.55 14.65
CA HIS A 124 5.91 10.95 13.52
C HIS A 124 5.73 9.42 13.52
N ILE A 125 5.25 8.89 12.39
CA ILE A 125 5.09 7.45 12.19
C ILE A 125 6.11 6.96 11.17
N GLU A 126 7.07 6.18 11.65
CA GLU A 126 8.05 5.51 10.82
C GLU A 126 7.57 4.09 10.46
N ARG A 127 7.53 3.74 9.17
CA ARG A 127 7.11 2.41 8.70
C ARG A 127 8.20 1.75 7.87
N ARG A 128 8.64 0.57 8.30
CA ARG A 128 9.61 -0.25 7.58
C ARG A 128 8.98 -1.58 7.17
N PHE A 129 9.15 -1.91 5.90
CA PHE A 129 8.67 -3.16 5.29
C PHE A 129 9.84 -4.12 5.18
N VAL A 130 9.68 -5.35 5.68
CA VAL A 130 10.73 -6.37 5.67
C VAL A 130 10.14 -7.66 5.15
N VAL A 131 10.83 -8.33 4.21
CA VAL A 131 10.52 -9.70 3.84
C VAL A 131 11.23 -10.61 4.83
N PRO A 132 10.52 -11.33 5.71
CA PRO A 132 11.16 -12.20 6.70
C PRO A 132 11.80 -13.42 6.03
N PRO A 133 12.84 -14.03 6.64
CA PRO A 133 13.41 -15.27 6.15
C PRO A 133 12.36 -16.38 6.06
N ARG A 134 12.55 -17.31 5.12
CA ARG A 134 11.67 -18.48 4.99
C ARG A 134 11.70 -19.30 6.29
N GLY A 135 10.52 -19.64 6.81
CA GLY A 135 10.38 -20.44 8.02
C GLY A 135 10.48 -19.67 9.34
N ALA A 136 10.70 -18.35 9.31
CA ALA A 136 10.68 -17.54 10.53
C ALA A 136 9.28 -17.55 11.18
N SER A 137 9.21 -17.96 12.45
CA SER A 137 7.96 -18.00 13.25
C SER A 137 7.88 -16.89 14.30
N TRP A 138 8.99 -16.18 14.54
CA TRP A 138 9.11 -15.09 15.50
C TRP A 138 10.16 -14.08 15.01
N ALA A 139 10.14 -12.89 15.60
CA ALA A 139 11.19 -11.90 15.43
C ALA A 139 11.40 -11.15 16.75
N THR A 140 12.62 -10.71 17.01
CA THR A 140 12.93 -9.77 18.10
C THR A 140 13.10 -8.38 17.53
N ILE A 141 12.36 -7.41 18.06
CA ILE A 141 12.50 -6.01 17.71
C ILE A 141 13.34 -5.33 18.79
N CYS A 142 14.53 -4.86 18.43
CA CYS A 142 15.40 -4.09 19.31
C CYS A 142 15.33 -2.61 18.94
N VAL A 143 14.86 -1.77 19.86
CA VAL A 143 14.89 -0.32 19.72
C VAL A 143 16.01 0.22 20.60
N ARG A 144 16.91 1.02 20.03
CA ARG A 144 18.03 1.63 20.75
C ARG A 144 18.05 3.13 20.47
N ALA A 145 17.93 3.93 21.52
CA ALA A 145 18.16 5.37 21.43
C ALA A 145 19.67 5.65 21.31
N ARG A 146 20.07 6.43 20.28
CA ARG A 146 21.47 6.83 20.06
C ARG A 146 21.79 8.26 20.53
N ALA A 147 20.77 9.04 20.86
CA ALA A 147 20.90 10.39 21.40
C ALA A 147 19.80 10.61 22.46
N ALA A 148 20.08 11.47 23.43
CA ALA A 148 19.05 11.94 24.34
C ALA A 148 17.93 12.62 23.53
N PRO A 149 16.65 12.34 23.85
CA PRO A 149 15.54 13.01 23.20
C PRO A 149 15.68 14.52 23.40
N ARG A 150 15.49 15.30 22.33
CA ARG A 150 15.36 16.76 22.42
C ARG A 150 13.96 17.11 22.92
N CYS A 151 13.60 16.59 24.09
CA CYS A 151 12.35 16.89 24.75
C CYS A 151 12.64 17.93 25.84
N THR A 152 11.95 19.06 25.78
CA THR A 152 12.03 20.11 26.81
C THR A 152 11.16 19.80 28.03
N GLU A 153 10.45 18.66 28.02
CA GLU A 153 9.60 18.22 29.13
C GLU A 153 10.40 17.40 30.15
N VAL A 154 10.04 17.56 31.43
CA VAL A 154 10.71 17.02 32.63
C VAL A 154 10.61 15.47 32.74
N SER A 155 10.03 14.79 31.74
CA SER A 155 9.88 13.33 31.78
C SER A 155 11.16 12.63 31.28
N ASN A 156 11.78 11.85 32.16
CA ASN A 156 13.04 11.13 31.88
C ASN A 156 12.88 9.91 30.94
N SER A 157 11.74 9.78 30.25
CA SER A 157 11.43 8.64 29.40
C SER A 157 10.56 9.02 28.21
N VAL A 158 10.86 8.45 27.05
CA VAL A 158 10.04 8.57 25.84
C VAL A 158 9.33 7.26 25.58
N VAL A 159 8.07 7.37 25.19
CA VAL A 159 7.23 6.22 24.86
C VAL A 159 7.13 6.08 23.35
N TYR A 160 7.46 4.90 22.86
CA TYR A 160 7.28 4.48 21.48
C TYR A 160 6.16 3.44 21.40
N MET A 161 5.41 3.48 20.31
CA MET A 161 4.47 2.42 19.98
C MET A 161 5.04 1.62 18.82
N VAL A 162 5.39 0.36 19.09
CA VAL A 162 5.82 -0.59 18.07
C VAL A 162 4.59 -1.36 17.60
N HIS A 163 4.25 -1.23 16.33
CA HIS A 163 3.17 -1.98 15.71
C HIS A 163 3.74 -2.83 14.58
N ALA A 164 3.70 -4.15 14.75
CA ALA A 164 4.17 -5.12 13.78
C ALA A 164 2.98 -5.86 13.18
N THR A 165 2.88 -5.91 11.86
CA THR A 165 1.75 -6.53 11.16
C THR A 165 2.23 -7.31 9.94
N GLN A 166 1.72 -8.52 9.78
CA GLN A 166 1.94 -9.35 8.60
C GLN A 166 0.59 -9.73 7.99
N LEU A 167 0.43 -9.57 6.67
CA LEU A 167 -0.78 -10.04 5.99
C LEU A 167 -0.59 -11.52 5.61
N LEU A 168 -1.26 -12.42 6.32
CA LEU A 168 -1.26 -13.84 6.00
C LEU A 168 -2.46 -14.18 5.09
N PRO A 169 -2.32 -15.14 4.15
CA PRO A 169 -3.44 -15.59 3.32
C PRO A 169 -4.66 -15.96 4.17
N HIS A 170 -5.83 -15.46 3.78
CA HIS A 170 -7.13 -15.77 4.40
C HIS A 170 -7.19 -15.56 5.92
N THR A 171 -6.32 -14.73 6.47
CA THR A 171 -6.24 -14.47 7.91
C THR A 171 -6.62 -13.02 8.19
N HIS A 172 -7.49 -12.81 9.17
CA HIS A 172 -7.82 -11.47 9.62
C HIS A 172 -6.57 -10.76 10.16
N ILE A 173 -6.36 -9.50 9.76
CA ILE A 173 -5.17 -8.72 10.10
C ILE A 173 -4.88 -8.66 11.60
N GLY A 174 -5.92 -8.60 12.43
CA GLY A 174 -5.79 -8.59 13.90
C GLY A 174 -5.23 -9.87 14.50
N ARG A 175 -5.19 -10.99 13.76
CA ARG A 175 -4.57 -12.25 14.22
C ARG A 175 -3.08 -12.33 13.93
N SER A 176 -2.58 -11.46 13.06
CA SER A 176 -1.18 -11.43 12.63
C SER A 176 -0.58 -10.02 12.82
N SER A 177 -1.12 -9.29 13.80
CA SER A 177 -0.59 -8.02 14.27
C SER A 177 -0.29 -8.05 15.76
N SER A 178 0.69 -7.26 16.16
CA SER A 178 1.08 -7.06 17.54
C SER A 178 1.37 -5.58 17.76
N THR A 179 0.88 -5.04 18.87
CA THR A 179 1.14 -3.67 19.30
C THR A 179 1.77 -3.72 20.67
N THR A 180 2.94 -3.12 20.81
CA THR A 180 3.68 -3.07 22.07
C THR A 180 4.08 -1.64 22.38
N ARG A 181 3.77 -1.18 23.59
CA ARG A 181 4.23 0.09 24.13
C ARG A 181 5.63 -0.11 24.70
N VAL A 182 6.60 0.64 24.21
CA VAL A 182 8.01 0.59 24.63
C VAL A 182 8.37 1.91 25.29
N THR A 183 8.67 1.87 26.59
CA THR A 183 9.17 3.04 27.32
C THR A 183 10.69 2.99 27.34
N MET A 184 11.35 3.98 26.75
CA MET A 184 12.80 4.10 26.75
C MET A 184 13.22 5.23 27.69
N GLY A 185 14.08 4.93 28.65
CA GLY A 185 14.76 5.94 29.46
C GLY A 185 15.77 6.73 28.62
N ILE A 186 16.04 7.96 29.03
CA ILE A 186 17.12 8.76 28.45
C ILE A 186 18.45 8.10 28.85
N PRO A 187 19.37 7.81 27.90
CA PRO A 187 20.69 7.31 28.28
C PRO A 187 21.38 8.32 29.20
N ALA A 188 21.85 7.87 30.35
CA ALA A 188 22.73 8.68 31.19
C ALA A 188 23.99 9.00 30.36
N THR A 189 24.36 10.28 30.32
CA THR A 189 25.57 10.79 29.68
C THR A 189 26.82 10.09 30.20
#